data_AF-R9MRJ6-F1
#
_entry.id   AF-R9MRJ6-F1
#
_cell.length_a   1.000
_cell.length_b   1.000
_cell.length_c   1.000
_cell.angle_alpha   90.00
_cell.angle_beta   90.00
_cell.angle_gamma   90.00
#
_symmetry.space_group_name_H-M   'P 1'
#
loop_
_entity.id
_entity.type
_entity.pdbx_description
1 polymer ?
#
loop_
_entity_poly.entity_id
_entity_poly.type
_entity_poly.pdbx_seq_one_letter_code
_entity_poly.pdbx_strand_id
1 'polypeptide(L)'
;MVAGGRNVRMNRQQMESRRKKQQIRWKSLLVRVAVLVVIVFCIRNIYARLEEMQMELERLEIQQYGRVQTSADAQPPDKLNDVDYIGSIDTWEVGKPIERTEAEVLQRLGELGQASSLIEGIYQNHSQYPGELLAALANNPEMADFVSGYPDRNRVTGGITASEREQEFPLFLQWDRRWGYESYGGSCIGLAGCGPTCLSMVLFYLTRDETHTPDSIAAYSAENGYYVEGTGTSWALMEDVPKLYGIKVLSVSSTANNMRAVLDNGGIIICAMGKGDFTISGHYIVVYGYDNEGFMIIDPNCVARSGRRWTFSEIENQIKSIWVYDKEK
;
A
#
# COMPACT_ATOMS: atom_id res chain seq x y z
N MET A 1 -44.70 -63.30 62.19
CA MET A 1 -43.38 -62.74 61.79
C MET A 1 -43.30 -62.71 60.27
N VAL A 2 -42.42 -61.89 59.66
CA VAL A 2 -42.21 -61.71 58.19
C VAL A 2 -42.98 -60.56 57.51
N ALA A 3 -42.87 -59.33 58.03
CA ALA A 3 -43.22 -58.11 57.28
C ALA A 3 -42.05 -57.10 57.15
N GLY A 4 -40.98 -57.22 57.95
CA GLY A 4 -39.85 -56.29 57.94
C GLY A 4 -38.82 -56.48 56.81
N GLY A 5 -38.80 -57.62 56.11
CA GLY A 5 -37.73 -57.95 55.15
C GLY A 5 -37.88 -57.34 53.74
N ARG A 6 -39.11 -57.04 53.28
CA ARG A 6 -39.34 -56.55 51.90
C ARG A 6 -39.03 -55.05 51.73
N ASN A 7 -39.42 -54.21 52.69
CA ASN A 7 -39.17 -52.77 52.61
C ASN A 7 -37.68 -52.41 52.74
N VAL A 8 -36.92 -53.17 53.54
CA VAL A 8 -35.46 -53.00 53.65
C VAL A 8 -34.76 -53.38 52.34
N ARG A 9 -35.23 -54.41 51.64
CA ARG A 9 -34.65 -54.89 50.37
C ARG A 9 -34.87 -53.90 49.22
N MET A 10 -36.05 -53.27 49.17
CA MET A 10 -36.41 -52.29 48.13
C MET A 10 -35.65 -50.96 48.28
N ASN A 11 -35.47 -50.46 49.52
CA ASN A 11 -34.62 -49.29 49.80
C ASN A 11 -33.13 -49.55 49.48
N ARG A 12 -32.65 -50.78 49.72
CA ARG A 12 -31.28 -51.17 49.38
C ARG A 12 -31.03 -51.16 47.86
N GLN A 13 -31.98 -51.67 47.07
CA GLN A 13 -31.90 -51.66 45.60
C GLN A 13 -31.94 -50.25 45.00
N GLN A 14 -32.75 -49.33 45.55
CA GLN A 14 -32.77 -47.94 45.11
C GLN A 14 -31.47 -47.19 45.46
N MET A 15 -30.92 -47.41 46.65
CA MET A 15 -29.62 -46.84 47.03
C MET A 15 -28.47 -47.37 46.16
N GLU A 16 -28.47 -48.68 45.84
CA GLU A 16 -27.48 -49.27 44.94
C GLU A 16 -27.59 -48.72 43.51
N SER A 17 -28.81 -48.49 43.01
CA SER A 17 -29.06 -47.85 41.71
C SER A 17 -28.54 -46.41 41.66
N ARG A 18 -28.79 -45.61 42.71
CA ARG A 18 -28.26 -44.24 42.84
C ARG A 18 -26.74 -44.21 42.91
N ARG A 19 -26.13 -45.12 43.67
CA ARG A 19 -24.67 -45.28 43.75
C ARG A 19 -24.06 -45.65 42.39
N LYS A 20 -24.68 -46.58 41.65
CA LYS A 20 -24.24 -46.94 40.29
C LYS A 20 -24.33 -45.76 39.31
N LYS A 21 -25.44 -45.01 39.32
CA LYS A 21 -25.59 -43.81 38.47
C LYS A 21 -24.56 -42.73 38.82
N GLN A 22 -24.31 -42.51 40.12
CA GLN A 22 -23.31 -41.56 40.58
C GLN A 22 -21.90 -42.02 40.18
N GLN A 23 -21.58 -43.30 40.32
CA GLN A 23 -20.31 -43.87 39.83
C GLN A 23 -20.11 -43.71 38.33
N ILE A 24 -21.15 -43.91 37.50
CA ILE A 24 -21.07 -43.71 36.05
C ILE A 24 -20.83 -42.23 35.70
N ARG A 25 -21.52 -41.31 36.39
CA ARG A 25 -21.30 -39.85 36.20
C ARG A 25 -19.88 -39.45 36.60
N TRP A 26 -19.37 -39.96 37.71
CA TRP A 26 -17.98 -39.73 38.14
C TRP A 26 -16.97 -40.30 37.15
N LYS A 27 -17.19 -41.51 36.64
CA LYS A 27 -16.34 -42.09 35.58
C LYS A 27 -16.36 -41.27 34.29
N SER A 28 -17.54 -40.79 33.86
CA SER A 28 -17.67 -39.93 32.68
C SER A 28 -16.97 -38.58 32.87
N LEU A 29 -17.08 -37.98 34.06
CA LEU A 29 -16.37 -36.74 34.40
C LEU A 29 -14.85 -36.94 34.37
N LEU A 30 -14.35 -38.03 34.95
CA LEU A 30 -12.93 -38.37 34.95
C LEU A 30 -12.38 -38.55 33.53
N VAL A 31 -13.14 -39.20 32.64
CA VAL A 31 -12.74 -39.34 31.22
C VAL A 31 -12.67 -37.98 30.53
N ARG A 32 -13.65 -37.09 30.75
CA ARG A 32 -13.64 -35.74 30.15
C ARG A 32 -12.46 -34.90 30.64
N VAL A 33 -12.15 -34.97 31.93
CA VAL A 33 -10.97 -34.30 32.51
C VAL A 33 -9.68 -34.85 31.91
N ALA A 34 -9.56 -36.18 31.77
CA ALA A 34 -8.40 -36.79 31.15
C ALA A 34 -8.21 -36.33 29.69
N VAL A 35 -9.29 -36.26 28.90
CA VAL A 35 -9.24 -35.74 27.52
C VAL A 35 -8.79 -34.28 27.48
N LEU A 36 -9.32 -33.42 28.38
CA LEU A 36 -8.89 -32.02 28.47
C LEU A 36 -7.41 -31.89 28.82
N VAL A 37 -6.90 -32.72 29.73
CA VAL A 37 -5.46 -32.73 30.08
C VAL A 37 -4.60 -33.12 28.88
N VAL A 38 -5.02 -34.12 28.09
CA VAL A 38 -4.32 -34.50 26.85
C VAL A 38 -4.33 -33.36 25.83
N ILE A 39 -5.47 -32.69 25.63
CA ILE A 39 -5.58 -31.55 24.71
C ILE A 39 -4.64 -30.42 25.14
N VAL A 40 -4.63 -30.05 26.42
CA VAL A 40 -3.73 -29.01 26.95
C VAL A 40 -2.27 -29.41 26.76
N PHE A 41 -1.92 -30.68 26.98
CA PHE A 41 -0.57 -31.18 26.73
C PHE A 41 -0.18 -31.10 25.26
N CYS A 42 -1.07 -31.49 24.34
CA CYS A 42 -0.85 -31.37 22.90
C CYS A 42 -0.67 -29.91 22.47
N ILE A 43 -1.48 -28.99 23.00
CA ILE A 43 -1.37 -27.56 22.71
C ILE A 43 -0.02 -27.02 23.20
N ARG A 44 0.39 -27.34 24.44
CA ARG A 44 1.70 -26.93 24.98
C ARG A 44 2.86 -27.48 24.14
N ASN A 45 2.75 -28.73 23.69
CA ASN A 45 3.76 -29.35 22.83
C ASN A 45 3.82 -28.71 21.43
N ILE A 46 2.70 -28.24 20.88
CA ILE A 46 2.67 -27.47 19.63
C ILE A 46 3.35 -26.12 19.82
N TYR A 47 3.04 -25.38 20.89
CA TYR A 47 3.68 -24.10 21.18
C TYR A 47 5.20 -24.24 21.38
N ALA A 48 5.66 -25.27 22.09
CA ALA A 48 7.09 -25.53 22.24
C ALA A 48 7.81 -25.79 20.90
N ARG A 49 7.17 -26.53 19.99
CA ARG A 49 7.71 -26.74 18.63
C ARG A 49 7.70 -25.47 17.78
N LEU A 50 6.70 -24.61 17.95
CA LEU A 50 6.65 -23.31 17.27
C LEU A 50 7.77 -22.38 17.75
N GLU A 51 8.05 -22.36 19.05
CA GLU A 51 9.20 -21.62 19.60
C GLU A 51 10.54 -22.16 19.09
N GLU A 52 10.71 -23.49 19.03
CA GLU A 52 11.90 -24.11 18.43
C GLU A 52 12.07 -23.73 16.95
N MET A 53 10.99 -23.75 16.17
CA MET A 53 11.01 -23.33 14.76
C MET A 53 11.31 -21.84 14.60
N GLN A 54 10.77 -20.99 15.47
CA GLN A 54 11.08 -19.55 15.46
C GLN A 54 12.55 -19.29 15.79
N MET A 55 13.11 -19.96 16.81
CA MET A 55 14.53 -19.87 17.12
C MET A 55 15.41 -20.41 15.98
N GLU A 56 14.97 -21.46 15.28
CA GLU A 56 15.72 -22.00 14.13
C GLU A 56 15.65 -21.07 12.91
N LEU A 57 14.50 -20.44 12.65
CA LEU A 57 14.34 -19.40 11.62
C LEU A 57 15.21 -18.18 11.92
N GLU A 58 15.17 -17.67 13.15
CA GLU A 58 16.01 -16.53 13.58
C GLU A 58 17.50 -16.89 13.49
N ARG A 59 17.88 -18.13 13.85
CA ARG A 59 19.25 -18.62 13.68
C ARG A 59 19.65 -18.70 12.21
N LEU A 60 18.76 -19.16 11.31
CA LEU A 60 19.01 -19.21 9.87
C LEU A 60 19.12 -17.81 9.26
N GLU A 61 18.29 -16.87 9.71
CA GLU A 61 18.34 -15.46 9.33
C GLU A 61 19.67 -14.82 9.76
N ILE A 62 20.10 -15.02 11.01
CA ILE A 62 21.41 -14.58 11.52
C ILE A 62 22.56 -15.26 10.75
N GLN A 63 22.43 -16.53 10.38
CA GLN A 63 23.46 -17.26 9.66
C GLN A 63 23.53 -16.85 8.17
N GLN A 64 22.41 -16.48 7.56
CA GLN A 64 22.35 -15.93 6.21
C GLN A 64 22.89 -14.49 6.20
N TYR A 65 22.53 -13.66 7.17
CA TYR A 65 23.03 -12.30 7.32
C TYR A 65 24.52 -12.25 7.69
N GLY A 66 24.96 -13.12 8.60
CA GLY A 66 26.36 -13.23 9.01
C GLY A 66 27.30 -13.77 7.93
N ARG A 67 26.80 -14.54 6.97
CA ARG A 67 27.58 -15.02 5.81
C ARG A 67 27.73 -13.97 4.71
N VAL A 68 26.78 -13.03 4.61
CA VAL A 68 26.87 -11.88 3.72
C VAL A 68 27.75 -10.76 4.31
N GLN A 69 27.80 -10.62 5.65
CA GLN A 69 28.61 -9.59 6.32
C GLN A 69 30.12 -9.86 6.40
N THR A 70 30.59 -11.08 6.13
CA THR A 70 32.06 -11.34 6.06
C THR A 70 32.71 -10.84 4.75
N SER A 71 31.96 -10.19 3.85
CA SER A 71 32.49 -9.60 2.63
C SER A 71 31.86 -8.24 2.31
N ALA A 72 31.92 -7.28 3.23
CA ALA A 72 31.99 -5.84 2.97
C ALA A 72 31.85 -5.08 4.30
N ASP A 73 32.75 -4.11 4.52
CA ASP A 73 32.81 -3.29 5.72
C ASP A 73 31.45 -2.62 6.05
N ALA A 74 30.93 -2.89 7.25
CA ALA A 74 29.64 -2.41 7.71
C ALA A 74 29.65 -0.90 8.02
N GLN A 75 28.79 -0.14 7.33
CA GLN A 75 28.32 1.18 7.76
C GLN A 75 26.93 1.06 8.43
N PRO A 76 26.60 1.98 9.36
CA PRO A 76 25.41 1.90 10.23
C PRO A 76 24.06 2.01 9.47
N PRO A 77 22.94 1.60 10.10
CA PRO A 77 21.64 1.34 9.45
C PRO A 77 20.95 2.56 8.84
N ASP A 78 21.40 3.78 9.15
CA ASP A 78 20.82 5.03 8.63
C ASP A 78 21.10 5.26 7.14
N LYS A 79 22.03 4.52 6.53
CA LYS A 79 22.46 4.73 5.15
C LYS A 79 21.75 3.88 4.09
N LEU A 80 20.89 2.93 4.47
CA LEU A 80 20.14 2.15 3.46
C LEU A 80 18.93 2.91 2.89
N ASN A 81 18.47 3.98 3.54
CA ASN A 81 17.34 4.79 3.10
C ASN A 81 17.75 6.07 2.35
N ASP A 82 19.03 6.21 2.04
CA ASP A 82 19.61 7.38 1.33
C ASP A 82 19.94 7.06 -0.14
N VAL A 83 19.30 6.03 -0.68
CA VAL A 83 19.43 5.69 -2.10
C VAL A 83 18.39 6.50 -2.85
N ASP A 84 18.81 7.22 -3.89
CA ASP A 84 17.91 7.85 -4.85
C ASP A 84 17.06 6.75 -5.52
N TYR A 85 15.88 6.50 -4.94
CA TYR A 85 14.97 5.45 -5.39
C TYR A 85 14.54 5.70 -6.84
N ILE A 86 14.27 6.96 -7.19
CA ILE A 86 13.88 7.34 -8.55
C ILE A 86 15.00 7.02 -9.53
N GLY A 87 16.24 7.36 -9.19
CA GLY A 87 17.43 7.03 -9.99
C GLY A 87 17.72 5.53 -10.10
N SER A 88 17.14 4.70 -9.23
CA SER A 88 17.29 3.24 -9.27
C SER A 88 16.27 2.51 -10.14
N ILE A 89 15.20 3.20 -10.57
CA ILE A 89 14.14 2.61 -11.39
C ILE A 89 14.63 2.43 -12.83
N ASP A 90 14.39 1.25 -13.39
CA ASP A 90 14.70 0.95 -14.79
C ASP A 90 14.03 1.95 -15.74
N THR A 91 14.76 2.42 -16.74
CA THR A 91 14.22 3.34 -17.75
C THR A 91 13.33 2.58 -18.73
N TRP A 92 12.05 2.98 -18.82
CA TRP A 92 11.09 2.42 -19.76
C TRP A 92 10.51 3.48 -20.70
N GLU A 93 10.23 3.10 -21.94
CA GLU A 93 9.33 3.88 -22.78
C GLU A 93 7.88 3.62 -22.35
N VAL A 94 7.30 4.59 -21.65
CA VAL A 94 5.91 4.52 -21.17
C VAL A 94 5.00 5.32 -22.09
N GLY A 95 4.16 4.61 -22.84
CA GLY A 95 3.15 5.21 -23.72
C GLY A 95 1.89 5.69 -23.00
N LYS A 96 0.92 6.15 -23.79
CA LYS A 96 -0.44 6.39 -23.30
C LYS A 96 -1.02 5.07 -22.77
N PRO A 97 -1.70 5.08 -21.62
CA PRO A 97 -2.26 3.87 -21.06
C PRO A 97 -3.44 3.37 -21.91
N ILE A 98 -3.59 2.05 -21.95
CA ILE A 98 -4.56 1.34 -22.78
C ILE A 98 -5.38 0.42 -21.87
N GLU A 99 -6.69 0.42 -22.10
CA GLU A 99 -7.61 -0.52 -21.48
C GLU A 99 -7.42 -1.90 -22.12
N ARG A 100 -7.19 -2.92 -21.29
CA ARG A 100 -6.87 -4.28 -21.73
C ARG A 100 -7.80 -5.27 -21.05
N THR A 101 -8.20 -6.29 -21.79
CA THR A 101 -8.75 -7.51 -21.22
C THR A 101 -7.68 -8.26 -20.43
N GLU A 102 -8.07 -9.18 -19.55
CA GLU A 102 -7.14 -10.00 -18.77
C GLU A 102 -6.15 -10.77 -19.68
N ALA A 103 -6.61 -11.30 -20.81
CA ALA A 103 -5.76 -11.98 -21.79
C ALA A 103 -4.72 -11.04 -22.42
N GLU A 104 -5.12 -9.82 -22.78
CA GLU A 104 -4.20 -8.80 -23.33
C GLU A 104 -3.21 -8.29 -22.28
N VAL A 105 -3.62 -8.21 -21.00
CA VAL A 105 -2.72 -7.92 -19.89
C VAL A 105 -1.64 -9.00 -19.79
N LEU A 106 -2.02 -10.27 -19.73
CA LEU A 106 -1.05 -11.37 -19.64
C LEU A 106 -0.13 -11.44 -20.87
N GLN A 107 -0.68 -11.22 -22.08
CA GLN A 107 0.14 -11.12 -23.28
C GLN A 107 1.18 -10.00 -23.15
N ARG A 108 0.76 -8.80 -22.73
CA ARG A 108 1.66 -7.66 -22.57
C ARG A 108 2.73 -7.91 -21.51
N LEU A 109 2.37 -8.55 -20.39
CA LEU A 109 3.33 -8.91 -19.35
C LEU A 109 4.34 -9.94 -19.86
N GLY A 110 3.92 -10.92 -20.67
CA GLY A 110 4.84 -11.87 -21.31
C GLY A 110 5.80 -11.20 -22.32
N GLU A 111 5.36 -10.15 -23.03
CA GLU A 111 6.25 -9.33 -23.88
C GLU A 111 7.27 -8.55 -23.04
N LEU A 112 6.82 -7.88 -21.98
CA LEU A 112 7.68 -7.13 -21.07
C LEU A 112 8.67 -8.04 -20.32
N GLY A 113 8.25 -9.27 -19.98
CA GLY A 113 9.06 -10.28 -19.32
C GLY A 113 10.29 -10.71 -20.12
N GLN A 114 10.26 -10.59 -21.45
CA GLN A 114 11.43 -10.84 -22.30
C GLN A 114 12.59 -9.87 -22.02
N ALA A 115 12.28 -8.66 -21.55
CA ALA A 115 13.25 -7.62 -21.22
C ALA A 115 13.49 -7.48 -19.70
N SER A 116 12.59 -7.99 -18.85
CA SER A 116 12.68 -7.90 -17.41
C SER A 116 12.39 -9.23 -16.73
N SER A 117 13.43 -9.81 -16.11
CA SER A 117 13.30 -11.04 -15.31
C SER A 117 12.30 -10.90 -14.15
N LEU A 118 12.14 -9.68 -13.63
CA LEU A 118 11.19 -9.39 -12.57
C LEU A 118 9.74 -9.47 -13.07
N ILE A 119 9.46 -8.84 -14.22
CA ILE A 119 8.14 -8.92 -14.85
C ILE A 119 7.85 -10.35 -15.34
N GLU A 120 8.85 -11.08 -15.83
CA GLU A 120 8.70 -12.50 -16.17
C GLU A 120 8.30 -13.31 -14.93
N GLY A 121 8.93 -13.07 -13.78
CA GLY A 121 8.55 -13.71 -12.52
C GLY A 121 7.09 -13.43 -12.12
N ILE A 122 6.64 -12.19 -12.29
CA ILE A 122 5.24 -11.79 -12.05
C ILE A 122 4.31 -12.50 -13.03
N TYR A 123 4.65 -12.53 -14.33
CA TYR A 123 3.87 -13.19 -15.37
C TYR A 123 3.70 -14.70 -15.10
N GLN A 124 4.77 -15.40 -14.75
CA GLN A 124 4.71 -16.83 -14.43
C GLN A 124 3.87 -17.14 -13.18
N ASN A 125 3.77 -16.18 -12.27
CA ASN A 125 3.03 -16.31 -11.01
C ASN A 125 1.78 -15.40 -10.95
N HIS A 126 1.21 -15.02 -12.10
CA HIS A 126 0.19 -13.99 -12.21
C HIS A 126 -1.06 -14.24 -11.34
N SER A 127 -1.39 -15.50 -11.04
CA SER A 127 -2.51 -15.88 -10.19
C SER A 127 -2.40 -15.41 -8.73
N GLN A 128 -1.22 -14.97 -8.29
CA GLN A 128 -0.98 -14.41 -6.96
C GLN A 128 -1.32 -12.91 -6.86
N TYR A 129 -1.58 -12.26 -7.99
CA TYR A 129 -1.75 -10.80 -8.05
C TYR A 129 -3.19 -10.44 -8.44
N PRO A 130 -3.75 -9.36 -7.88
CA PRO A 130 -5.02 -8.81 -8.36
C PRO A 130 -4.94 -8.39 -9.83
N GLY A 131 -6.01 -8.61 -10.59
CA GLY A 131 -6.06 -8.25 -12.02
C GLY A 131 -5.81 -6.75 -12.28
N GLU A 132 -6.27 -5.86 -11.40
CA GLU A 132 -6.02 -4.42 -11.49
C GLU A 132 -4.54 -4.07 -11.34
N LEU A 133 -3.82 -4.79 -10.49
CA LEU A 133 -2.38 -4.60 -10.30
C LEU A 133 -1.59 -5.06 -11.53
N LEU A 134 -1.98 -6.19 -12.12
CA LEU A 134 -1.39 -6.67 -13.37
C LEU A 134 -1.68 -5.72 -14.54
N ALA A 135 -2.90 -5.16 -14.60
CA ALA A 135 -3.28 -4.18 -15.61
C ALA A 135 -2.52 -2.85 -15.43
N ALA A 136 -2.25 -2.45 -14.18
CA ALA A 136 -1.40 -1.30 -13.87
C ALA A 136 0.05 -1.54 -14.34
N LEU A 137 0.63 -2.71 -14.03
CA LEU A 137 1.98 -3.08 -14.49
C LEU A 137 2.10 -3.12 -16.02
N ALA A 138 1.08 -3.66 -16.70
CA ALA A 138 1.07 -3.72 -18.16
C ALA A 138 1.02 -2.32 -18.82
N ASN A 139 0.53 -1.31 -18.09
CA ASN A 139 0.52 0.09 -18.51
C ASN A 139 1.75 0.88 -18.04
N ASN A 140 2.32 0.51 -16.89
CA ASN A 140 3.54 1.09 -16.37
C ASN A 140 4.51 -0.01 -15.88
N PRO A 141 5.50 -0.42 -16.70
CA PRO A 141 6.51 -1.39 -16.27
C PRO A 141 7.46 -0.87 -15.18
N GLU A 142 7.51 0.45 -14.91
CA GLU A 142 8.34 1.03 -13.85
C GLU A 142 7.97 0.52 -12.45
N MET A 143 6.72 0.09 -12.23
CA MET A 143 6.27 -0.43 -10.92
C MET A 143 6.63 -1.91 -10.69
N ALA A 144 7.50 -2.52 -11.50
CA ALA A 144 7.83 -3.94 -11.40
C ALA A 144 8.34 -4.34 -10.00
N ASP A 145 9.20 -3.54 -9.36
CA ASP A 145 9.68 -3.80 -7.99
C ASP A 145 8.53 -3.81 -6.99
N PHE A 146 7.68 -2.78 -7.01
CA PHE A 146 6.48 -2.69 -6.18
C PHE A 146 5.55 -3.89 -6.39
N VAL A 147 5.25 -4.23 -7.64
CA VAL A 147 4.34 -5.33 -7.95
C VAL A 147 4.94 -6.65 -7.46
N SER A 148 6.22 -6.91 -7.73
CA SER A 148 6.87 -8.16 -7.30
C SER A 148 6.81 -8.39 -5.79
N GLY A 149 6.88 -7.33 -4.99
CA GLY A 149 6.79 -7.39 -3.53
C GLY A 149 5.36 -7.43 -2.97
N TYR A 150 4.33 -7.36 -3.82
CA TYR A 150 2.92 -7.29 -3.40
C TYR A 150 2.42 -8.52 -2.61
N PRO A 151 2.69 -9.79 -3.00
CA PRO A 151 2.15 -10.96 -2.32
C PRO A 151 2.56 -11.03 -0.84
N ASP A 152 3.82 -10.67 -0.55
CA ASP A 152 4.38 -10.67 0.79
C ASP A 152 4.23 -9.32 1.51
N ARG A 153 3.65 -8.32 0.84
CA ARG A 153 3.61 -6.92 1.28
C ARG A 153 4.96 -6.48 1.85
N ASN A 154 6.01 -6.67 1.06
CA ASN A 154 7.40 -6.44 1.47
C ASN A 154 7.69 -4.93 1.68
N ARG A 155 7.04 -4.37 2.70
CA ARG A 155 7.02 -2.95 3.05
C ARG A 155 8.38 -2.55 3.59
N VAL A 156 8.81 -1.38 3.17
CA VAL A 156 9.94 -0.69 3.78
C VAL A 156 9.37 0.34 4.75
N THR A 157 9.88 0.43 5.98
CA THR A 157 9.50 1.55 6.86
C THR A 157 10.32 2.76 6.47
N GLY A 158 9.68 3.89 6.17
CA GLY A 158 10.39 5.12 5.82
C GLY A 158 9.45 6.32 5.67
N GLY A 159 10.03 7.51 5.83
CA GLY A 159 9.40 8.78 5.51
C GLY A 159 10.11 9.44 4.32
N ILE A 160 10.13 10.76 4.29
CA ILE A 160 10.85 11.53 3.27
C ILE A 160 12.37 11.32 3.43
N THR A 161 13.08 10.95 2.35
CA THR A 161 14.51 10.66 2.35
C THR A 161 15.35 11.94 2.38
N ALA A 162 16.66 11.81 2.64
CA ALA A 162 17.56 12.97 2.59
C ALA A 162 17.70 13.53 1.18
N SER A 163 17.83 12.67 0.17
CA SER A 163 17.81 13.10 -1.24
C SER A 163 16.53 13.84 -1.61
N GLU A 164 15.35 13.39 -1.16
CA GLU A 164 14.08 14.09 -1.42
C GLU A 164 14.01 15.47 -0.73
N ARG A 165 14.61 15.62 0.45
CA ARG A 165 14.68 16.91 1.17
C ARG A 165 15.53 17.96 0.45
N GLU A 166 16.59 17.52 -0.23
CA GLU A 166 17.49 18.43 -0.97
C GLU A 166 16.86 18.93 -2.27
N GLN A 167 15.84 18.24 -2.78
CA GLN A 167 15.12 18.65 -3.97
C GLN A 167 14.15 19.79 -3.67
N GLU A 168 14.10 20.77 -4.57
CA GLU A 168 13.13 21.84 -4.46
C GLU A 168 11.71 21.28 -4.47
N PHE A 169 11.39 20.40 -5.43
CA PHE A 169 10.08 19.74 -5.52
C PHE A 169 10.29 18.25 -5.85
N PRO A 170 10.36 17.34 -4.85
CA PRO A 170 10.61 15.92 -5.10
C PRO A 170 9.41 15.20 -5.69
N LEU A 171 9.68 14.17 -6.49
CA LEU A 171 8.68 13.20 -6.95
C LEU A 171 8.44 12.15 -5.86
N PHE A 172 7.21 12.05 -5.37
CA PHE A 172 6.74 10.90 -4.60
C PHE A 172 5.91 9.99 -5.51
N LEU A 173 6.31 8.74 -5.62
CA LEU A 173 5.56 7.73 -6.36
C LEU A 173 4.52 7.09 -5.46
N GLN A 174 3.26 7.00 -5.90
CA GLN A 174 2.17 6.40 -5.12
C GLN A 174 2.43 4.91 -4.81
N TRP A 175 3.20 4.24 -5.68
CA TRP A 175 3.59 2.84 -5.55
C TRP A 175 4.97 2.62 -4.92
N ASP A 176 5.57 3.65 -4.31
CA ASP A 176 6.78 3.47 -3.50
C ASP A 176 6.51 2.53 -2.31
N ARG A 177 7.40 1.57 -2.06
CA ARG A 177 7.22 0.52 -1.03
C ARG A 177 7.13 1.03 0.41
N ARG A 178 7.49 2.29 0.66
CA ARG A 178 7.32 2.95 1.97
C ARG A 178 5.85 3.04 2.39
N TRP A 179 4.96 3.27 1.42
CA TRP A 179 3.52 3.52 1.63
C TRP A 179 2.59 2.81 0.65
N GLY A 180 3.05 2.41 -0.52
CA GLY A 180 2.21 1.92 -1.63
C GLY A 180 1.38 0.67 -1.31
N TYR A 181 1.82 -0.14 -0.34
CA TYR A 181 1.08 -1.32 0.13
C TYR A 181 0.02 -1.00 1.19
N GLU A 182 0.04 0.22 1.77
CA GLU A 182 -0.95 0.62 2.77
C GLU A 182 -2.34 0.69 2.16
N SER A 183 -3.34 0.35 2.98
CA SER A 183 -4.73 0.35 2.56
C SER A 183 -5.20 1.77 2.30
N TYR A 184 -5.96 1.94 1.22
CA TYR A 184 -6.64 3.18 0.92
C TYR A 184 -8.04 2.86 0.37
N GLY A 185 -9.02 2.90 1.26
CA GLY A 185 -10.38 2.43 0.99
C GLY A 185 -10.43 0.95 0.61
N GLY A 186 -11.10 0.63 -0.50
CA GLY A 186 -11.16 -0.73 -1.06
C GLY A 186 -9.88 -1.21 -1.77
N SER A 187 -8.83 -0.37 -1.83
CA SER A 187 -7.60 -0.64 -2.57
C SER A 187 -6.33 -0.37 -1.72
N CYS A 188 -5.19 -0.19 -2.36
CA CYS A 188 -3.95 0.30 -1.74
C CYS A 188 -3.50 1.64 -2.36
N ILE A 189 -2.61 2.35 -1.67
CA ILE A 189 -2.08 3.64 -2.15
C ILE A 189 -1.41 3.48 -3.53
N GLY A 190 -0.72 2.38 -3.78
CA GLY A 190 -0.07 2.10 -5.06
C GLY A 190 -1.01 2.09 -6.27
N LEU A 191 -2.30 1.80 -6.07
CA LEU A 191 -3.30 1.75 -7.15
C LEU A 191 -4.27 2.94 -7.13
N ALA A 192 -4.62 3.45 -5.95
CA ALA A 192 -5.67 4.46 -5.79
C ALA A 192 -5.19 5.79 -5.19
N GLY A 193 -3.91 5.90 -4.85
CA GLY A 193 -3.34 6.96 -4.02
C GLY A 193 -2.91 8.24 -4.74
N CYS A 194 -3.19 8.40 -6.04
CA CYS A 194 -2.72 9.56 -6.82
C CYS A 194 -3.06 10.91 -6.18
N GLY A 195 -4.27 11.06 -5.64
CA GLY A 195 -4.70 12.28 -4.93
C GLY A 195 -3.86 12.57 -3.67
N PRO A 196 -3.85 11.69 -2.65
CA PRO A 196 -3.02 11.85 -1.47
C PRO A 196 -1.54 12.06 -1.78
N THR A 197 -0.99 11.35 -2.77
CA THR A 197 0.41 11.52 -3.16
C THR A 197 0.67 12.89 -3.80
N CYS A 198 -0.20 13.36 -4.70
CA CYS A 198 -0.09 14.73 -5.24
C CYS A 198 -0.19 15.78 -4.14
N LEU A 199 -1.15 15.64 -3.24
CA LEU A 199 -1.34 16.58 -2.14
C LEU A 199 -0.15 16.56 -1.17
N SER A 200 0.38 15.38 -0.85
CA SER A 200 1.60 15.20 -0.06
C SER A 200 2.78 15.98 -0.64
N MET A 201 3.03 15.87 -1.95
CA MET A 201 4.10 16.63 -2.61
C MET A 201 3.90 18.15 -2.51
N VAL A 202 2.67 18.63 -2.73
CA VAL A 202 2.35 20.06 -2.62
C VAL A 202 2.50 20.59 -1.19
N LEU A 203 1.99 19.84 -0.20
CA LEU A 203 2.10 20.21 1.21
C LEU A 203 3.56 20.22 1.65
N PHE A 204 4.33 19.20 1.29
CA PHE A 204 5.76 19.14 1.58
C PHE A 204 6.52 20.32 0.95
N TYR A 205 6.25 20.64 -0.31
CA TYR A 205 6.88 21.79 -0.97
C TYR A 205 6.64 23.12 -0.24
N LEU A 206 5.39 23.38 0.16
CA LEU A 206 4.99 24.67 0.76
C LEU A 206 5.37 24.80 2.25
N THR A 207 5.41 23.68 2.97
CA THR A 207 5.61 23.67 4.43
C THR A 207 7.00 23.19 4.84
N ARG A 208 7.64 22.34 4.03
CA ARG A 208 8.83 21.54 4.36
C ARG A 208 8.64 20.64 5.60
N ASP A 209 7.41 20.35 5.96
CA ASP A 209 7.09 19.44 7.05
C ASP A 209 7.06 18.00 6.52
N GLU A 210 8.00 17.20 7.02
CA GLU A 210 8.27 15.83 6.60
C GLU A 210 7.19 14.83 7.04
N THR A 211 6.21 15.26 7.85
CA THR A 211 5.06 14.42 8.25
C THR A 211 3.98 14.31 7.17
N HIS A 212 4.06 15.14 6.12
CA HIS A 212 3.16 15.09 4.96
C HIS A 212 3.55 13.97 4.00
N THR A 213 3.67 12.74 4.48
CA THR A 213 3.93 11.57 3.64
C THR A 213 2.64 11.08 2.93
N PRO A 214 2.74 10.38 1.79
CA PRO A 214 1.56 9.89 1.08
C PRO A 214 0.64 8.98 1.92
N ASP A 215 1.20 8.13 2.78
CA ASP A 215 0.42 7.30 3.73
C ASP A 215 -0.28 8.12 4.80
N SER A 216 0.35 9.17 5.34
CA SER A 216 -0.27 10.08 6.30
C SER A 216 -1.50 10.78 5.69
N ILE A 217 -1.35 11.33 4.48
CA ILE A 217 -2.45 11.99 3.78
C ILE A 217 -3.54 10.99 3.34
N ALA A 218 -3.16 9.78 2.91
CA ALA A 218 -4.12 8.75 2.52
C ALA A 218 -4.93 8.24 3.72
N ALA A 219 -4.29 8.05 4.88
CA ALA A 219 -4.97 7.68 6.12
C ALA A 219 -6.00 8.74 6.52
N TYR A 220 -5.59 10.02 6.57
CA TYR A 220 -6.50 11.12 6.85
C TYR A 220 -7.66 11.17 5.85
N SER A 221 -7.36 11.00 4.56
CA SER A 221 -8.35 10.98 3.48
C SER A 221 -9.40 9.89 3.70
N ALA A 222 -8.98 8.66 4.00
CA ALA A 222 -9.87 7.55 4.25
C ALA A 222 -10.72 7.75 5.52
N GLU A 223 -10.10 8.18 6.62
CA GLU A 223 -10.77 8.41 7.91
C GLU A 223 -11.84 9.50 7.85
N ASN A 224 -11.64 10.51 7.00
CA ASN A 224 -12.53 11.67 6.89
C ASN A 224 -13.48 11.61 5.68
N GLY A 225 -13.59 10.44 5.02
CA GLY A 225 -14.58 10.22 3.96
C GLY A 225 -14.24 10.86 2.62
N TYR A 226 -12.97 11.13 2.35
CA TYR A 226 -12.48 11.63 1.07
C TYR A 226 -12.14 10.53 0.07
N TYR A 227 -12.20 9.26 0.47
CA TYR A 227 -12.13 8.13 -0.45
C TYR A 227 -13.50 7.81 -1.06
N VAL A 228 -13.53 7.59 -2.37
CA VAL A 228 -14.71 7.21 -3.16
C VAL A 228 -14.45 5.86 -3.81
N GLU A 229 -15.23 4.85 -3.41
CA GLU A 229 -15.13 3.48 -3.92
C GLU A 229 -15.15 3.43 -5.45
N GLY A 230 -14.20 2.70 -6.04
CA GLY A 230 -14.05 2.56 -7.50
C GLY A 230 -13.60 3.83 -8.25
N THR A 231 -13.45 4.97 -7.58
CA THR A 231 -12.99 6.25 -8.19
C THR A 231 -11.67 6.74 -7.60
N GLY A 232 -11.37 6.40 -6.35
CA GLY A 232 -10.17 6.84 -5.65
C GLY A 232 -10.45 8.07 -4.79
N THR A 233 -9.81 9.20 -5.09
CA THR A 233 -9.81 10.36 -4.19
C THR A 233 -10.81 11.45 -4.60
N SER A 234 -11.64 11.87 -3.65
CA SER A 234 -12.59 12.98 -3.80
C SER A 234 -11.90 14.32 -4.04
N TRP A 235 -12.52 15.15 -4.86
CA TRP A 235 -12.09 16.53 -5.14
C TRP A 235 -12.07 17.38 -3.87
N ALA A 236 -12.95 17.10 -2.90
CA ALA A 236 -13.01 17.85 -1.65
C ALA A 236 -11.70 17.75 -0.84
N LEU A 237 -10.91 16.66 -1.00
CA LEU A 237 -9.60 16.55 -0.36
C LEU A 237 -8.66 17.69 -0.78
N MET A 238 -8.70 18.05 -2.07
CA MET A 238 -7.87 19.10 -2.66
C MET A 238 -8.22 20.50 -2.13
N GLU A 239 -9.41 20.66 -1.57
CA GLU A 239 -9.90 21.96 -1.09
C GLU A 239 -9.84 22.10 0.43
N ASP A 240 -10.11 21.03 1.16
CA ASP A 240 -10.30 21.10 2.61
C ASP A 240 -8.99 20.90 3.38
N VAL A 241 -8.23 19.88 3.02
CA VAL A 241 -7.03 19.48 3.76
C VAL A 241 -5.93 20.54 3.75
N PRO A 242 -5.60 21.22 2.63
CA PRO A 242 -4.59 22.28 2.64
C PRO A 242 -4.89 23.40 3.64
N LYS A 243 -6.17 23.72 3.87
CA LYS A 243 -6.59 24.80 4.80
C LYS A 243 -6.19 24.48 6.23
N LEU A 244 -6.10 23.21 6.61
CA LEU A 244 -5.64 22.78 7.94
C LEU A 244 -4.19 23.19 8.22
N TYR A 245 -3.41 23.39 7.15
CA TYR A 245 -1.99 23.75 7.20
C TYR A 245 -1.75 25.22 6.84
N GLY A 246 -2.79 26.05 6.84
CA GLY A 246 -2.69 27.47 6.47
C GLY A 246 -2.35 27.69 4.99
N ILE A 247 -2.66 26.73 4.13
CA ILE A 247 -2.45 26.85 2.69
C ILE A 247 -3.76 27.31 2.05
N LYS A 248 -3.65 28.38 1.27
CA LYS A 248 -4.78 28.92 0.52
C LYS A 248 -4.99 28.08 -0.74
N VAL A 249 -6.24 27.71 -0.98
CA VAL A 249 -6.66 27.00 -2.19
C VAL A 249 -7.54 27.90 -3.04
N LEU A 250 -7.22 28.01 -4.33
CA LEU A 250 -8.00 28.72 -5.33
C LEU A 250 -8.24 27.81 -6.53
N SER A 251 -9.19 28.19 -7.38
CA SER A 251 -9.35 27.58 -8.70
C SER A 251 -9.27 28.66 -9.77
N VAL A 252 -8.69 28.31 -10.92
CA VAL A 252 -8.57 29.18 -12.09
C VAL A 252 -9.05 28.42 -13.33
N SER A 253 -9.45 29.14 -14.37
CA SER A 253 -9.76 28.45 -15.63
C SER A 253 -8.49 27.83 -16.23
N SER A 254 -8.65 26.62 -16.78
CA SER A 254 -7.59 25.83 -17.38
C SER A 254 -7.16 26.39 -18.73
N THR A 255 -6.46 27.51 -18.70
CA THR A 255 -5.79 28.10 -19.88
C THR A 255 -4.30 28.19 -19.63
N ALA A 256 -3.49 28.07 -20.69
CA ALA A 256 -2.04 28.18 -20.59
C ALA A 256 -1.59 29.46 -19.86
N ASN A 257 -2.22 30.60 -20.18
CA ASN A 257 -1.87 31.89 -19.59
C ASN A 257 -2.16 31.92 -18.08
N ASN A 258 -3.28 31.38 -17.63
CA ASN A 258 -3.60 31.37 -16.20
C ASN A 258 -2.69 30.41 -15.43
N MET A 259 -2.40 29.23 -15.98
CA MET A 259 -1.48 28.29 -15.36
C MET A 259 -0.07 28.91 -15.22
N ARG A 260 0.43 29.57 -16.26
CA ARG A 260 1.71 30.29 -16.19
C ARG A 260 1.68 31.42 -15.16
N ALA A 261 0.63 32.23 -15.15
CA ALA A 261 0.50 33.32 -14.19
C ALA A 261 0.46 32.83 -12.73
N VAL A 262 -0.12 31.66 -12.47
CA VAL A 262 -0.06 31.02 -11.15
C VAL A 262 1.38 30.65 -10.79
N LEU A 263 2.07 29.95 -11.70
CA LEU A 263 3.45 29.49 -11.49
C LEU A 263 4.44 30.66 -11.33
N ASP A 264 4.25 31.73 -12.11
CA ASP A 264 5.06 32.97 -12.02
C ASP A 264 4.94 33.65 -10.64
N ASN A 265 3.82 33.46 -9.95
CA ASN A 265 3.59 33.99 -8.59
C ASN A 265 4.05 33.04 -7.47
N GLY A 266 4.67 31.90 -7.83
CA GLY A 266 5.15 30.89 -6.88
C GLY A 266 4.07 29.89 -6.44
N GLY A 267 2.89 29.93 -7.05
CA GLY A 267 1.82 28.98 -6.76
C GLY A 267 2.05 27.63 -7.43
N ILE A 268 1.55 26.55 -6.82
CA ILE A 268 1.61 25.19 -7.38
C ILE A 268 0.22 24.74 -7.78
N ILE A 269 0.13 23.89 -8.80
CA ILE A 269 -1.13 23.44 -9.37
C ILE A 269 -1.28 21.92 -9.20
N ILE A 270 -2.46 21.48 -8.74
CA ILE A 270 -2.93 20.11 -8.96
C ILE A 270 -4.01 20.13 -10.04
N CYS A 271 -3.88 19.24 -11.01
CA CYS A 271 -4.90 19.00 -12.03
C CYS A 271 -5.58 17.66 -11.78
N ALA A 272 -6.91 17.63 -11.81
CA ALA A 272 -7.65 16.40 -12.06
C ALA A 272 -7.70 16.16 -13.57
N MET A 273 -7.20 15.01 -14.01
CA MET A 273 -7.12 14.58 -15.39
C MET A 273 -8.20 13.54 -15.68
N GLY A 274 -8.79 13.61 -16.86
CA GLY A 274 -9.57 12.52 -17.44
C GLY A 274 -8.72 11.66 -18.38
N LYS A 275 -9.40 10.73 -19.09
CA LYS A 275 -8.79 9.82 -20.05
C LYS A 275 -7.87 10.53 -21.05
N GLY A 276 -6.66 10.00 -21.23
CA GLY A 276 -5.68 10.49 -22.20
C GLY A 276 -4.29 9.93 -21.93
N ASP A 277 -3.28 10.80 -21.88
CA ASP A 277 -1.86 10.47 -21.74
C ASP A 277 -1.50 9.95 -20.35
N PHE A 278 -2.20 10.39 -19.30
CA PHE A 278 -1.88 10.04 -17.92
C PHE A 278 -2.67 8.83 -17.41
N THR A 279 -3.90 8.64 -17.90
CA THR A 279 -4.86 7.67 -17.34
C THR A 279 -5.88 7.21 -18.37
N ILE A 280 -6.49 6.05 -18.13
CA ILE A 280 -7.66 5.57 -18.89
C ILE A 280 -8.98 6.05 -18.29
N SER A 281 -8.98 6.61 -17.08
CA SER A 281 -10.17 7.03 -16.33
C SER A 281 -9.98 8.44 -15.74
N GLY A 282 -9.63 8.52 -14.46
CA GLY A 282 -9.30 9.74 -13.72
C GLY A 282 -7.90 9.64 -13.12
N HIS A 283 -7.24 10.77 -12.90
CA HIS A 283 -5.92 10.84 -12.27
C HIS A 283 -5.62 12.23 -11.71
N TYR A 284 -4.73 12.32 -10.74
CA TYR A 284 -4.19 13.60 -10.29
C TYR A 284 -2.73 13.72 -10.69
N ILE A 285 -2.36 14.92 -11.12
CA ILE A 285 -0.96 15.30 -11.41
C ILE A 285 -0.66 16.64 -10.79
N VAL A 286 0.63 16.92 -10.56
CA VAL A 286 1.11 18.23 -10.10
C VAL A 286 1.78 18.94 -11.27
N VAL A 287 1.48 20.23 -11.46
CA VAL A 287 2.23 21.12 -12.34
C VAL A 287 2.96 22.13 -11.44
N TYR A 288 4.29 22.12 -11.50
CA TYR A 288 5.14 22.90 -10.57
C TYR A 288 6.01 23.94 -11.28
N GLY A 289 6.04 23.95 -12.61
CA GLY A 289 6.82 24.91 -13.37
C GLY A 289 6.51 24.86 -14.86
N TYR A 290 7.15 25.73 -15.63
CA TYR A 290 7.11 25.72 -17.09
C TYR A 290 8.36 26.38 -17.67
N ASP A 291 8.65 26.07 -18.92
CA ASP A 291 9.68 26.73 -19.73
C ASP A 291 9.23 26.87 -21.19
N ASN A 292 10.18 27.14 -22.09
CA ASN A 292 9.91 27.30 -23.52
C ASN A 292 9.46 26.00 -24.20
N GLU A 293 9.74 24.84 -23.62
CA GLU A 293 9.38 23.52 -24.16
C GLU A 293 8.02 23.06 -23.64
N GLY A 294 7.62 23.47 -22.44
CA GLY A 294 6.28 23.20 -21.92
C GLY A 294 6.18 23.28 -20.40
N PHE A 295 5.10 22.72 -19.87
CA PHE A 295 4.88 22.55 -18.44
C PHE A 295 5.73 21.41 -17.89
N MET A 296 6.26 21.62 -16.69
CA MET A 296 6.89 20.61 -15.86
C MET A 296 5.82 19.97 -15.00
N ILE A 297 5.65 18.66 -15.15
CA ILE A 297 4.58 17.90 -14.52
C ILE A 297 5.21 16.77 -13.71
N ILE A 298 4.69 16.53 -12.52
CA ILE A 298 4.96 15.34 -11.74
C ILE A 298 3.69 14.47 -11.73
N ASP A 299 3.82 13.28 -12.33
CA ASP A 299 2.82 12.22 -12.32
C ASP A 299 3.18 11.24 -11.18
N PRO A 300 2.38 11.14 -10.09
CA PRO A 300 2.68 10.27 -8.96
C PRO A 300 2.69 8.78 -9.34
N ASN A 301 2.24 8.42 -10.54
CA ASN A 301 2.19 7.06 -11.02
C ASN A 301 3.27 6.73 -12.06
N CYS A 302 4.07 7.69 -12.54
CA CYS A 302 5.01 7.44 -13.64
C CYS A 302 6.23 8.38 -13.65
N VAL A 303 7.43 7.79 -13.64
CA VAL A 303 8.71 8.50 -13.70
C VAL A 303 8.94 9.07 -15.09
N ALA A 304 8.75 8.28 -16.15
CA ALA A 304 8.97 8.71 -17.53
C ALA A 304 8.12 9.93 -17.93
N ARG A 305 6.86 10.00 -17.46
CA ARG A 305 5.98 11.15 -17.70
C ARG A 305 6.40 12.38 -16.90
N SER A 306 6.98 12.16 -15.72
CA SER A 306 7.52 13.22 -14.86
C SER A 306 8.84 13.80 -15.38
N GLY A 307 9.61 13.00 -16.13
CA GLY A 307 10.91 13.36 -16.68
C GLY A 307 10.87 14.21 -17.96
N ARG A 308 9.70 14.58 -18.48
CA ARG A 308 9.56 15.34 -19.74
C ARG A 308 8.70 16.59 -19.59
N ARG A 309 8.78 17.46 -20.60
CA ARG A 309 7.91 18.63 -20.75
C ARG A 309 6.62 18.27 -21.48
N TRP A 310 5.55 18.98 -21.13
CA TRP A 310 4.21 18.82 -21.70
C TRP A 310 3.72 20.14 -22.26
N THR A 311 3.45 20.17 -23.57
CA THR A 311 2.81 21.33 -24.17
C THR A 311 1.37 21.46 -23.66
N PHE A 312 0.84 22.69 -23.63
CA PHE A 312 -0.53 22.90 -23.20
C PHE A 312 -1.54 22.11 -24.06
N SER A 313 -1.32 22.05 -25.38
CA SER A 313 -2.17 21.30 -26.32
C SER A 313 -2.22 19.80 -26.05
N GLU A 314 -1.15 19.22 -25.48
CA GLU A 314 -1.16 17.80 -25.11
C GLU A 314 -2.12 17.55 -23.94
N ILE A 315 -2.21 18.47 -22.98
CA ILE A 315 -2.91 18.25 -21.70
C ILE A 315 -4.29 18.90 -21.63
N GLU A 316 -4.56 19.96 -22.40
CA GLU A 316 -5.74 20.83 -22.23
C GLU A 316 -7.08 20.07 -22.25
N ASN A 317 -7.22 19.10 -23.14
CA ASN A 317 -8.46 18.33 -23.32
C ASN A 317 -8.67 17.27 -22.24
N GLN A 318 -7.63 17.00 -21.45
CA GLN A 318 -7.65 16.02 -20.37
C GLN A 318 -7.95 16.67 -19.03
N ILE A 319 -7.67 17.97 -18.85
CA ILE A 319 -7.90 18.68 -17.59
C ILE A 319 -9.41 18.78 -17.31
N LYS A 320 -9.83 18.29 -16.15
CA LYS A 320 -11.20 18.36 -15.62
C LYS A 320 -11.38 19.43 -14.57
N SER A 321 -10.36 19.64 -13.75
CA SER A 321 -10.33 20.67 -12.70
C SER A 321 -8.90 21.07 -12.37
N ILE A 322 -8.75 22.27 -11.81
CA ILE A 322 -7.48 22.85 -11.36
C ILE A 322 -7.67 23.40 -9.95
N TRP A 323 -6.72 23.07 -9.08
CA TRP A 323 -6.54 23.70 -7.77
C TRP A 323 -5.16 24.34 -7.71
N VAL A 324 -5.13 25.55 -7.20
CA VAL A 324 -3.93 26.39 -7.02
C VAL A 324 -3.66 26.52 -5.54
N TYR A 325 -2.41 26.29 -5.15
CA TYR A 325 -1.96 26.31 -3.76
C TYR A 325 -0.91 27.39 -3.58
N ASP A 326 -1.18 28.28 -2.63
CA ASP A 326 -0.27 29.35 -2.23
C ASP A 326 -0.11 29.35 -0.71
N LYS A 327 1.10 29.63 -0.25
CA LYS A 327 1.34 29.95 1.17
C LYS A 327 0.73 31.31 1.48
N GLU A 328 0.00 31.43 2.58
CA GLU A 328 -0.44 32.75 3.05
C GLU A 328 0.80 33.64 3.26
N LYS A 329 0.76 34.85 2.68
CA LYS A 329 1.81 35.87 2.82
C LYS A 329 1.70 36.58 4.15
#